data_AF-A0A5C6VVV9-F1
#
_entry.id   AF-A0A5C6VVV9-F1
#
_cell.length_a   1.000
_cell.length_b   1.000
_cell.length_c   1.000
_cell.angle_alpha   90.00
_cell.angle_beta   90.00
_cell.angle_gamma   90.00
#
_symmetry.space_group_name_H-M   'P 1'
#
loop_
_entity.id
_entity.type
_entity.pdbx_description
1 polymer ?
#
loop_
_entity_poly.entity_id
_entity_poly.type
_entity_poly.pdbx_seq_one_letter_code
_entity_poly.pdbx_strand_id
1 'polypeptide(L)'
;MDDKKYSDLKLGERGAIVSIIAYICLSALKLFVGTISNSEALRADGLNNATDILASVAVLIGLRLSQKPADKDHPYGHWKAEMVASLIASFIMMVVGIQVLVGAATSIFKGVSQTPDLIAAWTGIFSAFVMYFVYRFNKKLSLKIKSQSVMAAAKDNLSDALVSIGTAVGIIGSQFNLPWMDPLTATVVGLIICKTAWEVFRGASHQLTDGFDEELLNQYKETISQVEEVKEIKDIKARSYGNNVVVDIVIAVDSSLDFNSAHDISSTVENKLMDNHEIYTVHAHVEPYVKS
;
A
#
# COMPACT_ATOMS: atom_id res chain seq x y z
N MET A 1 0.86 -7.24 -22.98
CA MET A 1 1.29 -6.70 -21.67
C MET A 1 0.13 -6.73 -20.67
N ASP A 2 -1.07 -6.37 -21.12
CA ASP A 2 -2.29 -6.27 -20.33
C ASP A 2 -2.68 -7.58 -19.63
N ASP A 3 -2.63 -8.72 -20.32
CA ASP A 3 -2.96 -10.03 -19.72
C ASP A 3 -2.12 -10.35 -18.49
N LYS A 4 -0.83 -9.99 -18.51
CA LYS A 4 0.08 -10.16 -17.37
C LYS A 4 -0.34 -9.23 -16.23
N LYS A 5 -0.65 -7.96 -16.51
CA LYS A 5 -1.08 -6.97 -15.51
C LYS A 5 -2.42 -7.36 -14.85
N TYR A 6 -3.39 -7.84 -15.63
CA TYR A 6 -4.64 -8.37 -15.07
C TYR A 6 -4.42 -9.64 -14.26
N SER A 7 -3.52 -10.52 -14.68
CA SER A 7 -3.14 -11.71 -13.90
C SER A 7 -2.48 -11.34 -12.57
N ASP A 8 -1.62 -10.32 -12.57
CA ASP A 8 -0.98 -9.77 -11.38
C ASP A 8 -2.01 -9.20 -10.40
N LEU A 9 -3.04 -8.49 -10.87
CA LEU A 9 -4.16 -8.03 -10.03
C LEU A 9 -4.96 -9.21 -9.42
N LYS A 10 -5.21 -10.26 -10.21
CA LYS A 10 -5.86 -11.50 -9.71
C LYS A 10 -5.01 -12.22 -8.67
N LEU A 11 -3.69 -12.18 -8.80
CA LEU A 11 -2.79 -12.67 -7.77
C LEU A 11 -2.90 -11.82 -6.50
N GLY A 12 -3.01 -10.49 -6.64
CA GLY A 12 -3.24 -9.56 -5.54
C GLY A 12 -4.50 -9.87 -4.72
N GLU A 13 -5.59 -10.29 -5.37
CA GLU A 13 -6.81 -10.72 -4.66
C GLU A 13 -6.54 -11.84 -3.65
N ARG A 14 -5.64 -12.77 -3.98
CA ARG A 14 -5.29 -13.86 -3.06
C ARG A 14 -4.66 -13.31 -1.78
N GLY A 15 -3.85 -12.26 -1.89
CA GLY A 15 -3.28 -11.57 -0.73
C GLY A 15 -4.35 -10.98 0.18
N ALA A 16 -5.28 -10.22 -0.40
CA ALA A 16 -6.39 -9.63 0.35
C ALA A 16 -7.29 -10.70 0.98
N ILE A 17 -7.60 -11.79 0.26
CA ILE A 17 -8.41 -12.91 0.78
C ILE A 17 -7.71 -13.60 1.96
N VAL A 18 -6.39 -13.84 1.86
CA VAL A 18 -5.62 -14.42 2.97
C VAL A 18 -5.69 -13.52 4.21
N SER A 19 -5.56 -12.20 4.05
CA SER A 19 -5.73 -11.24 5.16
C SER A 19 -7.13 -11.32 5.76
N ILE A 20 -8.18 -11.30 4.93
CA ILE A 20 -9.58 -11.38 5.40
C ILE A 20 -9.83 -12.65 6.21
N ILE A 21 -9.39 -13.81 5.70
CA ILE A 21 -9.56 -15.09 6.39
C ILE A 21 -8.81 -15.07 7.73
N ALA A 22 -7.56 -14.59 7.75
CA ALA A 22 -6.78 -14.47 8.97
C ALA A 22 -7.48 -13.55 9.99
N TYR A 23 -7.95 -12.37 9.57
CA TYR A 23 -8.65 -11.44 10.43
C TYR A 23 -9.94 -12.02 11.01
N ILE A 24 -10.76 -12.72 10.20
CA ILE A 24 -11.97 -13.39 10.68
C ILE A 24 -11.62 -14.44 11.75
N CYS A 25 -10.65 -15.31 11.47
CA CYS A 25 -10.26 -16.38 12.39
C CYS A 25 -9.67 -15.81 13.70
N LEU A 26 -8.78 -14.82 13.60
CA LEU A 26 -8.14 -14.23 14.77
C LEU A 26 -9.10 -13.36 15.58
N SER A 27 -9.96 -12.57 14.94
CA SER A 27 -10.98 -11.79 15.64
C SER A 27 -11.91 -12.70 16.44
N ALA A 28 -12.43 -13.77 15.83
CA ALA A 28 -13.27 -14.75 16.52
C ALA A 28 -12.54 -15.40 17.71
N LEU A 29 -11.27 -15.81 17.52
CA LEU A 29 -10.44 -16.40 18.58
C LEU A 29 -10.19 -15.41 19.72
N LYS A 30 -9.74 -14.19 19.43
CA LYS A 30 -9.42 -13.16 20.42
C LYS A 30 -10.66 -12.73 21.21
N LEU A 31 -11.81 -12.55 20.55
CA LEU A 31 -13.07 -12.21 21.24
C LEU A 31 -13.54 -13.36 22.15
N PHE A 32 -13.47 -14.60 21.67
CA PHE A 32 -13.84 -15.76 22.47
C PHE A 32 -12.92 -15.94 23.68
N VAL A 33 -11.59 -15.95 23.48
CA VAL A 33 -10.64 -16.09 24.59
C VAL A 33 -10.69 -14.87 25.51
N GLY A 34 -10.79 -13.65 24.96
CA GLY A 34 -10.89 -12.42 25.73
C GLY A 34 -12.13 -12.39 26.62
N THR A 35 -13.24 -13.00 26.18
CA THR A 35 -14.44 -13.13 27.02
C THR A 35 -14.31 -14.13 28.15
N ILE A 36 -13.70 -15.29 27.91
CA ILE A 36 -13.51 -16.32 28.94
C ILE A 36 -12.43 -15.89 29.95
N SER A 37 -11.38 -15.22 29.49
CA SER A 37 -10.26 -14.75 30.32
C SER A 37 -10.52 -13.41 31.04
N ASN A 38 -11.70 -12.80 30.83
CA ASN A 38 -12.00 -11.42 31.25
C ASN A 38 -10.91 -10.41 30.87
N SER A 39 -10.28 -10.61 29.71
CA SER A 39 -9.23 -9.74 29.20
C SER A 39 -9.82 -8.67 28.29
N GLU A 40 -10.01 -7.48 28.84
CA GLU A 40 -10.45 -6.30 28.06
C GLU A 40 -9.44 -5.92 26.97
N ALA A 41 -8.14 -6.07 27.25
CA ALA A 41 -7.09 -5.82 26.26
C ALA A 41 -7.19 -6.76 25.05
N LEU A 42 -7.42 -8.06 25.29
CA LEU A 42 -7.58 -9.03 24.20
C LEU A 42 -8.92 -8.87 23.47
N ARG A 43 -10.00 -8.48 24.17
CA ARG A 43 -11.28 -8.14 23.54
C ARG A 43 -11.14 -6.92 22.61
N ALA A 44 -10.47 -5.87 23.08
CA ALA A 44 -10.22 -4.67 22.28
C ALA A 44 -9.38 -4.98 21.03
N ASP A 45 -8.35 -5.80 21.19
CA ASP A 45 -7.54 -6.31 20.07
C ASP A 45 -8.39 -7.14 19.09
N GLY A 46 -9.25 -8.04 19.58
CA GLY A 46 -10.18 -8.79 18.74
C GLY A 46 -11.21 -7.94 17.97
N LEU A 47 -11.71 -6.86 18.59
CA LEU A 47 -12.55 -5.86 17.94
C LEU A 47 -11.78 -5.08 16.87
N ASN A 48 -10.51 -4.78 17.13
CA ASN A 48 -9.64 -4.12 16.16
C ASN A 48 -9.46 -4.96 14.88
N ASN A 49 -9.13 -6.25 15.03
CA ASN A 49 -9.07 -7.18 13.90
C ASN A 49 -10.40 -7.23 13.12
N ALA A 50 -11.55 -7.00 13.76
CA ALA A 50 -12.84 -6.97 13.07
C ALA A 50 -12.99 -5.75 12.16
N THR A 51 -12.51 -4.57 12.60
CA THR A 51 -12.43 -3.37 11.76
C THR A 51 -11.43 -3.53 10.60
N ASP A 52 -10.35 -4.27 10.78
CA ASP A 52 -9.35 -4.51 9.72
C ASP A 52 -9.87 -5.43 8.60
N ILE A 53 -10.92 -6.22 8.87
CA ILE A 53 -11.67 -6.92 7.82
C ILE A 53 -12.25 -5.90 6.83
N LEU A 54 -12.79 -4.78 7.32
CA LEU A 54 -13.38 -3.74 6.44
C LEU A 54 -12.30 -3.09 5.56
N ALA A 55 -11.12 -2.79 6.11
CA ALA A 55 -9.99 -2.28 5.34
C ALA A 55 -9.55 -3.29 4.26
N SER A 56 -9.45 -4.57 4.61
CA SER A 56 -9.08 -5.63 3.68
C SER A 56 -10.13 -5.88 2.59
N VAL A 57 -11.42 -5.74 2.93
CA VAL A 57 -12.51 -5.79 1.95
C VAL A 57 -12.47 -4.59 1.01
N ALA A 58 -12.18 -3.38 1.50
CA ALA A 58 -11.99 -2.21 0.65
C ALA A 58 -10.85 -2.42 -0.35
N VAL A 59 -9.72 -3.00 0.09
CA VAL A 59 -8.60 -3.40 -0.78
C VAL A 59 -9.05 -4.44 -1.83
N LEU A 60 -9.78 -5.47 -1.42
CA LEU A 60 -10.28 -6.51 -2.33
C LEU A 60 -11.22 -5.93 -3.40
N ILE A 61 -12.14 -5.03 -3.01
CA ILE A 61 -13.04 -4.35 -3.93
C ILE A 61 -12.24 -3.49 -4.92
N GLY A 62 -11.27 -2.71 -4.44
CA GLY A 62 -10.40 -1.90 -5.30
C GLY A 62 -9.63 -2.72 -6.33
N LEU A 63 -9.08 -3.87 -5.91
CA LEU A 63 -8.40 -4.81 -6.80
C LEU A 63 -9.34 -5.38 -7.86
N ARG A 64 -10.58 -5.72 -7.51
CA ARG A 64 -11.58 -6.23 -8.46
C ARG A 64 -12.06 -5.16 -9.43
N LEU A 65 -12.28 -3.95 -8.95
CA LEU A 65 -12.65 -2.82 -9.81
C LEU A 65 -11.53 -2.48 -10.79
N SER A 66 -10.27 -2.55 -10.35
CA SER A 66 -9.10 -2.28 -11.21
C SER A 66 -8.92 -3.29 -12.34
N GLN A 67 -9.49 -4.49 -12.20
CA GLN A 67 -9.46 -5.51 -13.24
C GLN A 67 -10.47 -5.27 -14.36
N LYS A 68 -11.37 -4.30 -14.21
CA LYS A 68 -12.32 -3.97 -15.26
C LYS A 68 -11.58 -3.28 -16.42
N PRO A 69 -11.69 -3.80 -17.65
CA PRO A 69 -11.05 -3.20 -18.81
C PRO A 69 -11.58 -1.80 -19.11
N ALA A 70 -10.92 -1.11 -20.02
CA ALA A 70 -11.38 0.18 -20.51
C ALA A 70 -12.80 0.09 -21.10
N ASP A 71 -13.59 1.11 -20.82
CA ASP A 71 -14.95 1.28 -21.33
C ASP A 71 -15.20 2.75 -21.73
N LYS A 72 -16.46 3.11 -21.99
CA LYS A 72 -16.80 4.43 -22.53
C LYS A 72 -16.58 5.57 -21.54
N ASP A 73 -16.75 5.33 -20.24
CA ASP A 73 -16.56 6.35 -19.20
C ASP A 73 -15.15 6.30 -18.60
N HIS A 74 -14.40 5.21 -18.77
CA HIS A 74 -12.99 5.07 -18.40
C HIS A 74 -12.14 4.55 -19.58
N PRO A 75 -11.79 5.40 -20.57
CA PRO A 75 -11.04 4.99 -21.75
C PRO A 75 -9.63 4.44 -21.46
N TYR A 76 -9.03 4.82 -20.33
CA TYR A 76 -7.73 4.35 -19.88
C TYR A 76 -7.81 3.13 -18.94
N GLY A 77 -9.02 2.61 -18.69
CA GLY A 77 -9.26 1.52 -17.75
C GLY A 77 -9.41 1.97 -16.29
N HIS A 78 -9.70 1.01 -15.42
CA HIS A 78 -10.06 1.26 -14.03
C HIS A 78 -8.88 1.17 -13.05
N TRP A 79 -7.64 1.19 -13.54
CA TRP A 79 -6.44 0.93 -12.74
C TRP A 79 -6.28 1.81 -11.49
N LYS A 80 -6.77 3.06 -11.52
CA LYS A 80 -6.69 3.98 -10.37
C LYS A 80 -7.58 3.53 -9.19
N ALA A 81 -8.53 2.60 -9.37
CA ALA A 81 -9.36 2.09 -8.29
C ALA A 81 -8.53 1.40 -7.19
N GLU A 82 -7.37 0.84 -7.52
CA GLU A 82 -6.42 0.26 -6.57
C GLU A 82 -5.87 1.33 -5.60
N MET A 83 -5.54 2.50 -6.14
CA MET A 83 -5.01 3.63 -5.36
C MET A 83 -6.08 4.25 -4.48
N VAL A 84 -7.31 4.34 -4.98
CA VAL A 84 -8.47 4.77 -4.18
C VAL A 84 -8.70 3.83 -3.00
N ALA A 85 -8.63 2.51 -3.21
CA ALA A 85 -8.76 1.55 -2.12
C ALA A 85 -7.62 1.64 -1.11
N SER A 86 -6.38 1.87 -1.57
CA SER A 86 -5.22 2.11 -0.68
C SER A 86 -5.43 3.37 0.18
N LEU A 87 -5.98 4.43 -0.42
CA LEU A 87 -6.31 5.66 0.28
C LEU A 87 -7.40 5.43 1.34
N ILE A 88 -8.48 4.71 1.00
CA ILE A 88 -9.54 4.34 1.95
C ILE A 88 -8.99 3.50 3.10
N ALA A 89 -8.16 2.49 2.80
CA ALA A 89 -7.51 1.66 3.82
C ALA A 89 -6.63 2.51 4.76
N SER A 90 -5.91 3.50 4.22
CA SER A 90 -5.10 4.42 5.04
C SER A 90 -5.92 5.26 6.01
N PHE A 91 -7.13 5.68 5.62
CA PHE A 91 -8.04 6.38 6.54
C PHE A 91 -8.55 5.45 7.65
N ILE A 92 -8.92 4.22 7.33
CA ILE A 92 -9.34 3.23 8.33
C ILE A 92 -8.21 2.97 9.32
N MET A 93 -6.99 2.70 8.82
CA MET A 93 -5.80 2.53 9.66
C MET A 93 -5.51 3.74 10.55
N MET A 94 -5.69 4.97 10.04
CA MET A 94 -5.50 6.19 10.83
C MET A 94 -6.51 6.29 11.98
N VAL A 95 -7.80 6.00 11.70
CA VAL A 95 -8.86 5.99 12.72
C VAL A 95 -8.54 4.96 13.81
N VAL A 96 -8.14 3.75 13.41
CA VAL A 96 -7.70 2.69 14.34
C VAL A 96 -6.52 3.14 15.19
N GLY A 97 -5.47 3.71 14.58
CA GLY A 97 -4.30 4.21 15.31
C GLY A 97 -4.67 5.28 16.34
N ILE A 98 -5.57 6.20 16.00
CA ILE A 98 -6.07 7.23 16.92
C ILE A 98 -6.89 6.60 18.06
N GLN A 99 -7.75 5.62 17.77
CA GLN A 99 -8.52 4.91 18.80
C GLN A 99 -7.62 4.22 19.81
N VAL A 100 -6.53 3.57 19.35
CA VAL A 100 -5.53 2.95 20.22
C VAL A 100 -4.84 3.99 21.11
N LEU A 101 -4.47 5.15 20.56
CA LEU A 101 -3.85 6.24 21.34
C LEU A 101 -4.80 6.83 22.40
N VAL A 102 -6.07 7.03 22.05
CA VAL A 102 -7.10 7.50 22.99
C VAL A 102 -7.36 6.45 24.08
N GLY A 103 -7.41 5.17 23.71
CA GLY A 103 -7.51 4.05 24.64
C GLY A 103 -6.34 4.00 25.63
N ALA A 104 -5.11 4.15 25.13
CA ALA A 104 -3.91 4.22 25.95
C ALA A 104 -3.95 5.39 26.94
N ALA A 105 -4.31 6.59 26.47
CA ALA A 105 -4.43 7.77 27.32
C ALA A 105 -5.50 7.61 28.41
N THR A 106 -6.67 7.07 28.07
CA THR A 106 -7.76 6.86 29.04
C THR A 106 -7.45 5.76 30.06
N SER A 107 -6.68 4.73 29.67
CA SER A 107 -6.21 3.66 30.57
C SER A 107 -5.31 4.21 31.68
N ILE A 108 -4.45 5.19 31.38
CA ILE A 108 -3.59 5.88 32.36
C ILE A 108 -4.43 6.53 33.47
N PHE A 109 -5.58 7.12 33.13
CA PHE A 109 -6.44 7.82 34.09
C PHE A 109 -7.37 6.91 34.89
N LYS A 110 -7.77 5.76 34.35
CA LYS A 110 -8.76 4.88 35.00
C LYS A 110 -8.17 3.96 36.07
N GLY A 111 -6.87 3.64 36.01
CA GLY A 111 -6.24 2.66 36.91
C GLY A 111 -6.76 1.25 36.65
N VAL A 112 -5.90 0.34 36.20
CA VAL A 112 -6.31 -1.01 35.80
C VAL A 112 -6.54 -1.88 37.04
N SER A 113 -7.72 -2.50 37.17
CA SER A 113 -8.16 -3.22 38.39
C SER A 113 -8.27 -4.74 38.26
N GLN A 114 -7.90 -5.35 37.12
CA GLN A 114 -7.88 -6.81 36.98
C GLN A 114 -6.66 -7.27 36.18
N THR A 115 -5.90 -8.21 36.74
CA THR A 115 -4.82 -8.92 36.07
C THR A 115 -5.42 -9.97 35.13
N PRO A 116 -5.34 -9.79 33.80
CA PRO A 116 -5.93 -10.75 32.86
C PRO A 116 -5.22 -12.09 32.89
N ASP A 117 -5.95 -13.17 32.60
CA ASP A 117 -5.38 -14.52 32.55
C ASP A 117 -4.24 -14.62 31.52
N LEU A 118 -3.18 -15.38 31.85
CA LEU A 118 -2.03 -15.65 30.97
C LEU A 118 -2.43 -16.30 29.65
N ILE A 119 -3.57 -17.01 29.59
CA ILE A 119 -4.15 -17.53 28.35
C ILE A 119 -4.36 -16.41 27.32
N ALA A 120 -4.72 -15.20 27.77
CA ALA A 120 -4.91 -14.06 26.89
C ALA A 120 -3.59 -13.56 26.27
N ALA A 121 -2.51 -13.57 27.04
CA ALA A 121 -1.18 -13.20 26.53
C ALA A 121 -0.69 -14.19 25.47
N TRP A 122 -0.85 -15.50 25.70
CA TRP A 122 -0.49 -16.52 24.72
C TRP A 122 -1.29 -16.42 23.43
N THR A 123 -2.57 -16.05 23.54
CA THR A 123 -3.43 -15.81 22.37
C THR A 123 -2.94 -14.60 21.58
N GLY A 124 -2.57 -13.49 22.25
CA GLY A 124 -1.95 -12.33 21.61
C GLY A 124 -0.64 -12.68 20.88
N ILE A 125 0.24 -13.46 21.51
CA ILE A 125 1.49 -13.92 20.87
C ILE A 125 1.20 -14.80 19.64
N PHE A 126 0.25 -15.72 19.75
CA PHE A 126 -0.15 -16.56 18.62
C PHE A 126 -0.72 -15.71 17.46
N SER A 127 -1.59 -14.74 17.76
CA SER A 127 -2.11 -13.83 16.74
C SER A 127 -1.02 -13.01 16.08
N ALA A 128 -0.08 -12.47 16.86
CA ALA A 128 1.08 -11.75 16.33
C ALA A 128 1.90 -12.61 15.37
N PHE A 129 2.14 -13.87 15.74
CA PHE A 129 2.86 -14.81 14.90
C PHE A 129 2.13 -15.04 13.58
N VAL A 130 0.84 -15.38 13.61
CA VAL A 130 0.03 -15.58 12.40
C VAL A 130 0.07 -14.35 11.49
N MET A 131 -0.15 -13.16 12.05
CA MET A 131 -0.19 -11.91 11.29
C MET A 131 1.16 -11.51 10.72
N TYR A 132 2.26 -11.83 11.40
CA TYR A 132 3.59 -11.65 10.84
C TYR A 132 3.80 -12.52 9.58
N PHE A 133 3.32 -13.77 9.57
CA PHE A 133 3.40 -14.62 8.37
C PHE A 133 2.51 -14.11 7.23
N VAL A 134 1.30 -13.63 7.54
CA VAL A 134 0.41 -13.00 6.57
C VAL A 134 1.06 -11.73 5.98
N TYR A 135 1.66 -10.89 6.81
CA TYR A 135 2.47 -9.75 6.38
C TYR A 135 3.59 -10.17 5.43
N ARG A 136 4.37 -11.18 5.80
CA ARG A 136 5.50 -11.65 4.96
C ARG A 136 5.03 -12.15 3.61
N PHE A 137 3.92 -12.87 3.57
CA PHE A 137 3.28 -13.32 2.34
C PHE A 137 2.84 -12.13 1.48
N ASN A 138 2.07 -11.20 2.05
CA ASN A 138 1.53 -10.06 1.32
C ASN A 138 2.60 -9.05 0.90
N LYS A 139 3.63 -8.81 1.70
CA LYS A 139 4.76 -7.97 1.33
C LYS A 139 5.54 -8.57 0.16
N LYS A 140 5.78 -9.88 0.17
CA LYS A 140 6.45 -10.55 -0.94
C LYS A 140 5.60 -10.48 -2.20
N LEU A 141 4.29 -10.67 -2.06
CA LEU A 141 3.34 -10.57 -3.17
C LEU A 141 3.28 -9.14 -3.72
N SER A 142 3.11 -8.14 -2.86
CA SER A 142 3.00 -6.73 -3.26
C SER A 142 4.23 -6.24 -4.02
N LEU A 143 5.43 -6.62 -3.57
CA LEU A 143 6.67 -6.30 -4.28
C LEU A 143 6.76 -7.02 -5.63
N LYS A 144 6.29 -8.27 -5.71
CA LYS A 144 6.30 -9.06 -6.95
C LYS A 144 5.37 -8.47 -8.02
N ILE A 145 4.18 -8.03 -7.64
CA ILE A 145 3.16 -7.50 -8.56
C ILE A 145 3.14 -5.95 -8.60
N LYS A 146 4.03 -5.31 -7.85
CA LYS A 146 4.14 -3.86 -7.64
C LYS A 146 2.85 -3.19 -7.15
N SER A 147 2.03 -3.93 -6.39
CA SER A 147 0.71 -3.46 -5.92
C SER A 147 0.79 -2.65 -4.65
N GLN A 148 0.30 -1.41 -4.72
CA GLN A 148 0.18 -0.51 -3.59
C GLN A 148 -0.94 -0.93 -2.64
N SER A 149 -2.06 -1.45 -3.14
CA SER A 149 -3.16 -1.87 -2.28
C SER A 149 -2.81 -3.14 -1.48
N VAL A 150 -2.11 -4.10 -2.09
CA VAL A 150 -1.59 -5.28 -1.39
C VAL A 150 -0.46 -4.88 -0.43
N MET A 151 0.36 -3.88 -0.77
CA MET A 151 1.35 -3.34 0.16
C MET A 151 0.69 -2.65 1.36
N ALA A 152 -0.39 -1.90 1.15
CA ALA A 152 -1.18 -1.28 2.21
C ALA A 152 -1.77 -2.35 3.14
N ALA A 153 -2.38 -3.41 2.58
CA ALA A 153 -2.85 -4.56 3.35
C ALA A 153 -1.71 -5.27 4.10
N ALA A 154 -0.52 -5.40 3.50
CA ALA A 154 0.64 -5.96 4.19
C ALA A 154 1.06 -5.09 5.38
N LYS A 155 1.16 -3.77 5.19
CA LYS A 155 1.49 -2.82 6.26
C LYS A 155 0.46 -2.87 7.40
N ASP A 156 -0.82 -2.98 7.06
CA ASP A 156 -1.90 -3.20 8.03
C ASP A 156 -1.70 -4.52 8.82
N ASN A 157 -1.38 -5.62 8.13
CA ASN A 157 -1.10 -6.90 8.78
C ASN A 157 0.12 -6.84 9.73
N LEU A 158 1.12 -6.02 9.40
CA LEU A 158 2.27 -5.77 10.29
C LEU A 158 1.85 -4.95 11.51
N SER A 159 1.04 -3.90 11.31
CA SER A 159 0.48 -3.10 12.40
C SER A 159 -0.28 -3.98 13.40
N ASP A 160 -1.14 -4.88 12.93
CA ASP A 160 -1.89 -5.79 13.80
C ASP A 160 -0.99 -6.79 14.54
N ALA A 161 0.08 -7.27 13.90
CA ALA A 161 1.09 -8.09 14.59
C ALA A 161 1.75 -7.32 15.74
N LEU A 162 2.04 -6.03 15.54
CA LEU A 162 2.61 -5.16 16.58
C LEU A 162 1.60 -4.85 17.70
N VAL A 163 0.32 -4.65 17.38
CA VAL A 163 -0.76 -4.51 18.36
C VAL A 163 -0.87 -5.77 19.20
N SER A 164 -0.91 -6.93 18.57
CA SER A 164 -1.01 -8.23 19.24
C SER A 164 0.18 -8.51 20.18
N ILE A 165 1.40 -8.13 19.76
CA ILE A 165 2.60 -8.15 20.63
C ILE A 165 2.42 -7.19 21.78
N GLY A 166 1.94 -5.97 21.50
CA GLY A 166 1.75 -4.95 22.50
C GLY A 166 0.76 -5.37 23.58
N THR A 167 -0.37 -5.95 23.17
CA THR A 167 -1.38 -6.56 24.04
C THR A 167 -0.76 -7.66 24.91
N ALA A 168 0.03 -8.56 24.32
CA ALA A 168 0.69 -9.61 25.09
C ALA A 168 1.68 -9.06 26.13
N VAL A 169 2.50 -8.07 25.75
CA VAL A 169 3.43 -7.39 26.66
C VAL A 169 2.68 -6.65 27.76
N GLY A 170 1.57 -5.98 27.45
CA GLY A 170 0.71 -5.31 28.42
C GLY A 170 0.13 -6.29 29.45
N ILE A 171 -0.41 -7.43 28.98
CA ILE A 171 -0.94 -8.48 29.85
C ILE A 171 0.17 -9.06 30.74
N ILE A 172 1.34 -9.41 30.18
CA ILE A 172 2.47 -9.94 30.96
C ILE A 172 2.98 -8.89 31.95
N GLY A 173 3.12 -7.63 31.55
CA GLY A 173 3.55 -6.54 32.43
C GLY A 173 2.62 -6.33 33.62
N SER A 174 1.30 -6.48 33.41
CA SER A 174 0.32 -6.41 34.49
C SER A 174 0.52 -7.52 35.55
N GLN A 175 1.00 -8.70 35.16
CA GLN A 175 1.32 -9.80 36.09
C GLN A 175 2.51 -9.48 37.00
N PHE A 176 3.42 -8.62 36.56
CA PHE A 176 4.56 -8.14 37.35
C PHE A 176 4.26 -6.86 38.14
N ASN A 177 2.99 -6.50 38.32
CA ASN A 177 2.57 -5.22 38.94
C ASN A 177 3.16 -3.99 38.23
N LEU A 178 3.34 -4.06 36.90
CA LEU A 178 3.76 -2.93 36.06
C LEU A 178 2.59 -2.46 35.17
N PRO A 179 1.49 -1.93 35.74
CA PRO A 179 0.31 -1.55 34.98
C PRO A 179 0.54 -0.39 34.00
N TRP A 180 1.65 0.36 34.15
CA TRP A 180 2.05 1.42 33.23
C TRP A 180 2.62 0.90 31.91
N MET A 181 3.01 -0.38 31.83
CA MET A 181 3.56 -0.98 30.60
C MET A 181 2.50 -1.10 29.50
N ASP A 182 1.26 -1.41 29.87
CA ASP A 182 0.15 -1.54 28.93
C ASP A 182 -0.14 -0.23 28.17
N PRO A 183 -0.41 0.92 28.84
CA PRO A 183 -0.63 2.18 28.13
C PRO A 183 0.62 2.70 27.42
N LEU A 184 1.83 2.44 27.93
CA LEU A 184 3.07 2.79 27.22
C LEU A 184 3.18 2.03 25.90
N THR A 185 2.95 0.72 25.94
CA THR A 185 3.07 -0.13 24.75
C THR A 185 1.99 0.21 23.73
N ALA A 186 0.75 0.41 24.18
CA ALA A 186 -0.35 0.89 23.33
C ALA A 186 -0.05 2.27 22.72
N THR A 187 0.58 3.18 23.46
CA THR A 187 1.00 4.49 22.92
C THR A 187 2.04 4.35 21.82
N VAL A 188 3.08 3.55 22.06
CA VAL A 188 4.15 3.30 21.07
C VAL A 188 3.57 2.66 19.80
N VAL A 189 2.74 1.63 19.96
CA VAL A 189 2.10 0.96 18.83
C VAL A 189 1.16 1.91 18.07
N GLY A 190 0.30 2.66 18.77
CA GLY A 190 -0.60 3.63 18.14
C GLY A 190 0.15 4.67 17.29
N LEU A 191 1.29 5.16 17.77
CA LEU A 191 2.15 6.09 16.98
C LEU A 191 2.72 5.43 15.73
N ILE A 192 3.15 4.17 15.81
CA ILE A 192 3.65 3.40 14.66
C ILE A 192 2.53 3.20 13.62
N ILE A 193 1.31 2.90 14.06
CA ILE A 193 0.15 2.74 13.18
C ILE A 193 -0.17 4.05 12.48
N CYS A 194 -0.29 5.17 13.22
CA CYS A 194 -0.56 6.48 12.63
C CYS A 194 0.51 6.89 11.61
N LYS A 195 1.80 6.64 11.91
CA LYS A 195 2.89 6.87 10.96
C LYS A 195 2.73 6.02 9.70
N THR A 196 2.43 4.73 9.86
CA THR A 196 2.24 3.80 8.75
C THR A 196 1.05 4.20 7.87
N ALA A 197 -0.06 4.58 8.49
CA ALA A 197 -1.24 5.11 7.82
C ALA A 197 -0.91 6.38 7.02
N TRP A 198 -0.15 7.31 7.62
CA TRP A 198 0.29 8.52 6.93
C TRP A 198 1.21 8.24 5.73
N GLU A 199 2.12 7.28 5.84
CA GLU A 199 2.97 6.88 4.70
C GLU A 199 2.15 6.30 3.54
N VAL A 200 1.17 5.43 3.85
CA VAL A 200 0.28 4.86 2.82
C VAL A 200 -0.59 5.96 2.19
N PHE A 201 -1.16 6.85 3.02
CA PHE A 201 -1.93 7.99 2.57
C PHE A 201 -1.12 8.89 1.63
N ARG A 202 0.10 9.29 2.04
CA ARG A 202 0.98 10.15 1.26
C ARG A 202 1.33 9.49 -0.08
N GLY A 203 1.69 8.21 -0.07
CA GLY A 203 2.00 7.46 -1.29
C GLY A 203 0.81 7.38 -2.25
N ALA A 204 -0.37 7.02 -1.72
CA ALA A 204 -1.59 6.93 -2.53
C ALA A 204 -2.03 8.29 -3.08
N SER A 205 -2.00 9.33 -2.26
CA SER A 205 -2.33 10.70 -2.67
C SER A 205 -1.36 11.21 -3.72
N HIS A 206 -0.06 11.00 -3.55
CA HIS A 206 0.96 11.45 -4.51
C HIS A 206 0.71 10.87 -5.90
N GLN A 207 0.46 9.56 -6.00
CA GLN A 207 0.14 8.92 -7.29
C GLN A 207 -1.22 9.32 -7.85
N LEU A 208 -2.24 9.52 -7.01
CA LEU A 208 -3.56 9.97 -7.47
C LEU A 208 -3.51 11.38 -8.09
N THR A 209 -2.62 12.23 -7.58
CA THR A 209 -2.33 13.58 -8.11
C THR A 209 -1.30 13.56 -9.26
N ASP A 210 -1.06 12.40 -9.88
CA ASP A 210 -0.10 12.19 -10.97
C ASP A 210 1.36 12.56 -10.59
N GLY A 211 1.71 12.50 -9.31
CA GLY A 211 3.08 12.61 -8.82
C GLY A 211 3.92 11.39 -9.21
N PHE A 212 5.18 11.62 -9.54
CA PHE A 212 6.11 10.61 -10.05
C PHE A 212 7.51 10.77 -9.47
N ASP A 213 8.27 9.68 -9.45
CA ASP A 213 9.62 9.62 -8.90
C ASP A 213 10.63 10.34 -9.81
N GLU A 214 11.32 11.34 -9.27
CA GLU A 214 12.32 12.14 -10.00
C GLU A 214 13.55 11.33 -10.39
N GLU A 215 13.96 10.33 -9.60
CA GLU A 215 15.12 9.48 -9.92
C GLU A 215 14.80 8.61 -11.13
N LEU A 216 13.60 8.01 -11.19
CA LEU A 216 13.14 7.26 -12.36
C LEU A 216 13.01 8.15 -13.59
N LEU A 217 12.49 9.37 -13.43
CA LEU A 217 12.34 10.32 -14.53
C LEU A 217 13.71 10.74 -15.10
N ASN A 218 14.74 10.86 -14.26
CA ASN A 218 16.11 11.11 -14.70
C ASN A 218 16.70 9.90 -15.45
N GLN A 219 16.44 8.66 -15.00
CA GLN A 219 16.84 7.45 -15.74
C GLN A 219 16.20 7.38 -17.14
N TYR A 220 14.95 7.84 -17.27
CA TYR A 220 14.28 7.93 -18.57
C TYR A 220 14.99 8.95 -19.48
N LYS A 221 15.31 10.14 -18.96
CA LYS A 221 16.09 11.16 -19.69
C LYS A 221 17.44 10.64 -20.16
N GLU A 222 18.16 9.90 -19.31
CA GLU A 222 19.43 9.28 -19.68
C GLU A 222 19.26 8.29 -20.83
N THR A 223 18.20 7.48 -20.80
CA THR A 223 17.89 6.52 -21.87
C THR A 223 17.57 7.20 -23.19
N ILE A 224 16.78 8.28 -23.15
CA ILE A 224 16.42 9.07 -24.34
C ILE A 224 17.67 9.76 -24.91
N SER A 225 18.56 10.25 -24.06
CA SER A 225 19.80 10.92 -24.47
C SER A 225 20.79 10.00 -25.22
N GLN A 226 20.57 8.69 -25.17
CA GLN A 226 21.33 7.71 -25.95
C GLN A 226 20.78 7.51 -27.38
N VAL A 227 19.74 8.24 -27.79
CA VAL A 227 19.24 8.26 -29.16
C VAL A 227 19.85 9.47 -29.86
N GLU A 228 20.77 9.24 -30.80
CA GLU A 228 21.64 10.26 -31.38
C GLU A 228 20.87 11.33 -32.18
N GLU A 229 19.72 10.93 -32.72
CA GLU A 229 18.83 11.76 -33.51
C GLU A 229 18.04 12.76 -32.65
N VAL A 230 17.90 12.51 -31.34
CA VAL A 230 17.25 13.43 -30.40
C VAL A 230 18.22 14.55 -30.04
N LYS A 231 17.91 15.77 -30.47
CA LYS A 231 18.75 16.95 -30.20
C LYS A 231 18.51 17.54 -28.82
N GLU A 232 17.28 17.47 -28.34
CA GLU A 232 16.87 18.03 -27.06
C GLU A 232 15.63 17.32 -26.51
N ILE A 233 15.55 17.18 -25.18
CA ILE A 233 14.34 16.76 -24.49
C ILE A 233 13.71 18.04 -23.93
N LYS A 234 12.64 18.53 -24.58
CA LYS A 234 11.99 19.78 -24.18
C LYS A 234 11.13 19.62 -22.93
N ASP A 235 10.43 18.50 -22.84
CA ASP A 235 9.58 18.17 -21.71
C ASP A 235 9.48 16.66 -21.54
N ILE A 236 9.36 16.21 -20.30
CA ILE A 236 9.09 14.81 -19.96
C ILE A 236 8.29 14.76 -18.67
N LYS A 237 7.16 14.07 -18.74
CA LYS A 237 6.23 13.88 -17.63
C LYS A 237 5.90 12.41 -17.56
N ALA A 238 5.73 11.90 -16.35
CA ALA A 238 5.31 10.53 -16.13
C ALA A 238 4.25 10.50 -15.04
N ARG A 239 3.38 9.50 -15.11
CA ARG A 239 2.30 9.27 -14.14
C ARG A 239 2.03 7.79 -13.98
N SER A 240 1.35 7.43 -12.89
CA SER A 240 0.99 6.05 -12.59
C SER A 240 -0.52 5.84 -12.67
N TYR A 241 -0.95 4.90 -13.52
CA TYR A 241 -2.30 4.35 -13.52
C TYR A 241 -2.29 3.03 -12.79
N GLY A 242 -2.51 3.07 -11.47
CA GLY A 242 -2.24 1.92 -10.60
C GLY A 242 -0.77 1.52 -10.73
N ASN A 243 -0.50 0.27 -11.10
CA ASN A 243 0.87 -0.25 -11.26
C ASN A 243 1.42 -0.10 -12.70
N ASN A 244 0.80 0.76 -13.52
CA ASN A 244 1.20 1.02 -14.90
C ASN A 244 1.78 2.43 -15.01
N VAL A 245 3.03 2.54 -15.43
CA VAL A 245 3.68 3.83 -15.69
C VAL A 245 3.35 4.29 -17.11
N VAL A 246 2.93 5.55 -17.25
CA VAL A 246 2.68 6.19 -18.54
C VAL A 246 3.57 7.41 -18.63
N VAL A 247 4.26 7.57 -19.77
CA VAL A 247 5.21 8.67 -20.00
C VAL A 247 4.77 9.49 -21.19
N ASP A 248 4.72 10.81 -21.01
CA ASP A 248 4.45 11.81 -22.05
C ASP A 248 5.73 12.62 -22.23
N ILE A 249 6.21 12.73 -23.48
CA ILE A 249 7.54 13.27 -23.78
C ILE A 249 7.46 14.18 -25.00
N VAL A 250 8.22 15.28 -24.96
CA VAL A 250 8.43 16.18 -26.10
C VAL A 250 9.92 16.20 -26.45
N ILE A 251 10.25 15.71 -27.65
CA ILE A 251 11.61 15.70 -28.18
C ILE A 251 11.77 16.68 -29.32
N ALA A 252 12.95 17.30 -29.40
CA ALA A 252 13.35 18.10 -30.54
C ALA A 252 14.25 17.28 -31.47
N VAL A 253 13.92 17.24 -32.76
CA VAL A 253 14.74 16.61 -33.80
C VAL A 253 15.09 17.62 -34.89
N ASP A 254 15.99 17.24 -35.79
CA ASP A 254 16.41 18.13 -36.89
C ASP A 254 15.23 18.54 -37.78
N SER A 255 15.09 19.85 -38.03
CA SER A 255 13.98 20.42 -38.80
C SER A 255 13.99 20.09 -40.30
N SER A 256 15.10 19.55 -40.81
CA SER A 256 15.23 19.14 -42.22
C SER A 256 14.72 17.72 -42.48
N LEU A 257 14.42 16.95 -41.44
CA LEU A 257 13.87 15.60 -41.57
C LEU A 257 12.45 15.63 -42.16
N ASP A 258 12.15 14.63 -42.98
CA ASP A 258 10.77 14.39 -43.40
C ASP A 258 9.93 13.81 -42.25
N PHE A 259 8.61 13.85 -42.42
CA PHE A 259 7.67 13.40 -41.40
C PHE A 259 7.85 11.94 -40.99
N ASN A 260 8.15 11.04 -41.94
CA ASN A 260 8.30 9.62 -41.61
C ASN A 260 9.57 9.39 -40.79
N SER A 261 10.69 10.02 -41.16
CA SER A 261 11.93 9.96 -40.38
C SER A 261 11.73 10.49 -38.96
N ALA A 262 10.99 11.60 -38.79
CA ALA A 262 10.66 12.14 -37.47
C ALA A 262 9.78 11.17 -36.65
N HIS A 263 8.81 10.51 -37.28
CA HIS A 263 7.96 9.49 -36.66
C HIS A 263 8.73 8.21 -36.29
N ASP A 264 9.71 7.81 -37.09
CA ASP A 264 10.56 6.66 -36.80
C ASP A 264 11.46 6.93 -35.58
N ILE A 265 11.94 8.17 -35.41
CA ILE A 265 12.69 8.59 -34.21
C ILE A 265 11.78 8.55 -32.97
N SER A 266 10.55 9.08 -33.05
CA SER A 266 9.62 8.99 -31.92
C SER A 266 9.33 7.55 -31.54
N SER A 267 9.08 6.69 -32.53
CA SER A 267 8.85 5.26 -32.33
C SER A 267 10.06 4.57 -31.70
N THR A 268 11.27 4.95 -32.10
CA THR A 268 12.52 4.43 -31.52
C THR A 268 12.64 4.82 -30.04
N VAL A 269 12.34 6.07 -29.71
CA VAL A 269 12.36 6.55 -28.32
C VAL A 269 11.30 5.84 -27.47
N GLU A 270 10.08 5.71 -27.98
CA GLU A 270 8.98 4.99 -27.32
C GLU A 270 9.38 3.54 -27.01
N ASN A 271 9.83 2.79 -28.01
CA ASN A 271 10.25 1.39 -27.86
C ASN A 271 11.43 1.25 -26.90
N LYS A 272 12.47 2.09 -27.02
CA LYS A 272 13.66 2.02 -26.17
C LYS A 272 13.33 2.26 -24.70
N LEU A 273 12.40 3.17 -24.41
CA LEU A 273 11.90 3.39 -23.06
C LEU A 273 11.09 2.19 -22.55
N MET A 274 10.20 1.64 -23.37
CA MET A 274 9.37 0.48 -23.00
C MET A 274 10.17 -0.82 -22.84
N ASP A 275 11.27 -0.98 -23.57
CA ASP A 275 12.13 -2.16 -23.51
C ASP A 275 13.10 -2.12 -22.30
N ASN A 276 13.64 -0.94 -22.00
CA ASN A 276 14.62 -0.77 -20.92
C ASN A 276 13.98 -0.57 -19.55
N HIS A 277 12.73 -0.10 -19.52
CA HIS A 277 12.02 0.24 -18.29
C HIS A 277 10.66 -0.45 -18.25
N GLU A 278 10.13 -0.70 -17.05
CA GLU A 278 8.77 -1.26 -16.91
C GLU A 278 7.67 -0.21 -17.14
N ILE A 279 7.69 0.42 -18.32
CA ILE A 279 6.72 1.43 -18.76
C ILE A 279 5.59 0.74 -19.52
N TYR A 280 4.35 1.15 -19.23
CA TYR A 280 3.17 0.61 -19.90
C TYR A 280 2.95 1.22 -21.28
N THR A 281 3.10 2.54 -21.39
CA THR A 281 3.05 3.23 -22.69
C THR A 281 3.83 4.52 -22.63
N VAL A 282 4.37 4.92 -23.78
CA VAL A 282 5.04 6.19 -23.99
C VAL A 282 4.32 6.92 -25.12
N HIS A 283 4.14 8.22 -24.99
CA HIS A 283 3.68 9.08 -26.08
C HIS A 283 4.74 10.15 -26.34
N ALA A 284 5.43 10.03 -27.46
CA ALA A 284 6.46 10.98 -27.88
C ALA A 284 5.89 11.98 -28.90
N HIS A 285 5.81 13.24 -28.52
CA HIS A 285 5.58 14.36 -29.43
C HIS A 285 6.91 14.87 -29.99
N VAL A 286 6.96 15.10 -31.30
CA VAL A 286 8.16 15.57 -31.99
C VAL A 286 8.00 17.02 -32.39
N GLU A 287 8.97 17.84 -32.02
CA GLU A 287 9.06 19.24 -32.41
C GLU A 287 10.35 19.50 -33.21
N PRO A 288 10.37 20.52 -34.07
CA PRO A 288 11.61 20.93 -34.72
C PRO A 288 12.57 21.55 -33.70
N TYR A 289 13.85 21.20 -33.83
CA TYR A 289 14.94 21.85 -33.12
C TYR A 289 15.22 23.22 -33.74
N VAL A 290 15.08 24.27 -32.95
CA VAL A 290 15.41 25.65 -33.35
C VAL A 290 16.59 26.08 -32.50
N LYS A 291 17.76 26.28 -33.12
CA LYS A 291 18.92 26.85 -32.41
C LYS A 291 18.56 28.26 -31.93
N SER A 292 18.59 28.47 -30.61
CA SER A 292 18.53 29.80 -30.00
C SER A 292 19.85 30.54 -30.13
#